data_AF-A0A7J3T3X9-F1
#
_entry.id   AF-A0A7J3T3X9-F1
#
_cell.length_a   1.000
_cell.length_b   1.000
_cell.length_c   1.000
_cell.angle_alpha   90.00
_cell.angle_beta   90.00
_cell.angle_gamma   90.00
#
_symmetry.space_group_name_H-M   'P 1'
#
loop_
_entity.id
_entity.type
_entity.pdbx_description
1 polymer ?
#
loop_
_entity_poly.entity_id
_entity_poly.type
_entity_poly.pdbx_seq_one_letter_code
_entity_poly.pdbx_strand_id
1 'polypeptide(L)'
;KKKDELSTALVGEIGRLNAIGFANVINAYDPSLITVGGTVTLKNMAEVIGPVREYVGDYAVNRLPEIKVTPLGEDVGVYGAVAAALKYLP
;
A
#
# COMPACT_ATOMS: atom_id res chain seq x y z
N LYS A 1 16.42 8.75 -15.56
CA LYS A 1 16.06 10.15 -15.21
C LYS A 1 17.06 10.65 -14.17
N LYS A 2 17.55 11.89 -14.26
CA LYS A 2 18.38 12.50 -13.20
C LYS A 2 17.54 12.57 -11.92
N LYS A 3 18.10 12.16 -10.77
CA LYS A 3 17.45 12.33 -9.47
C LYS A 3 17.54 13.81 -9.09
N ASP A 4 16.40 14.50 -9.21
CA ASP A 4 16.23 15.85 -8.69
C ASP A 4 16.15 15.80 -7.16
N GLU A 5 16.90 16.68 -6.49
CA GLU A 5 17.05 16.65 -5.03
C GLU A 5 15.72 16.93 -4.33
N LEU A 6 14.99 17.94 -4.77
CA LEU A 6 13.68 18.29 -4.21
C LEU A 6 12.68 17.16 -4.39
N SER A 7 12.61 16.59 -5.60
CA SER A 7 11.72 15.46 -5.90
C SER A 7 12.03 14.24 -5.03
N THR A 8 13.32 13.96 -4.82
CA THR A 8 13.76 12.83 -3.98
C THR A 8 13.36 13.05 -2.52
N ALA A 9 13.54 14.28 -1.99
CA ALA A 9 13.13 14.62 -0.64
C ALA A 9 11.61 14.51 -0.45
N LEU A 10 10.82 14.98 -1.42
CA LEU A 10 9.35 14.91 -1.37
C LEU A 10 8.84 13.47 -1.42
N VAL A 11 9.40 12.62 -2.28
CA VAL A 11 9.03 11.19 -2.34
C VAL A 11 9.35 10.50 -1.01
N GLY A 12 10.49 10.83 -0.40
CA GLY A 12 10.86 10.32 0.93
C GLY A 12 9.84 10.71 2.00
N GLU A 13 9.45 11.99 2.06
CA GLU A 13 8.47 12.46 3.04
C GLU A 13 7.08 11.85 2.82
N ILE A 14 6.64 11.70 1.56
CA ILE A 14 5.40 10.99 1.23
C ILE A 14 5.48 9.53 1.68
N GLY A 15 6.64 8.87 1.49
CA GLY A 15 6.89 7.51 1.98
C GLY A 15 6.71 7.38 3.50
N ARG A 16 7.28 8.34 4.26
CA ARG A 16 7.13 8.40 5.71
C ARG A 16 5.68 8.63 6.14
N LEU A 17 4.97 9.55 5.48
CA LEU A 17 3.55 9.82 5.74
C LEU A 17 2.67 8.60 5.42
N ASN A 18 2.97 7.87 4.34
CA ASN A 18 2.29 6.62 4.02
C ASN A 18 2.52 5.58 5.11
N ALA A 19 3.74 5.45 5.65
CA ALA A 19 4.00 4.52 6.75
C ALA A 19 3.14 4.81 7.99
N ILE A 20 2.95 6.08 8.35
CA ILE A 20 2.03 6.51 9.42
C ILE A 20 0.59 6.08 9.09
N GLY A 21 0.14 6.29 7.85
CA GLY A 21 -1.18 5.86 7.39
C GLY A 21 -1.39 4.34 7.50
N PHE A 22 -0.39 3.55 7.11
CA PHE A 22 -0.43 2.09 7.27
C PHE A 22 -0.48 1.68 8.74
N ALA A 23 0.33 2.30 9.60
CA ALA A 23 0.29 2.05 11.03
C ALA A 23 -1.07 2.37 11.64
N ASN A 24 -1.75 3.43 11.19
CA ASN A 24 -3.12 3.72 11.64
C ASN A 24 -4.09 2.58 11.28
N VAL A 25 -4.01 2.04 10.06
CA VAL A 25 -4.82 0.88 9.64
C VAL A 25 -4.48 -0.35 10.48
N ILE A 26 -3.19 -0.60 10.74
CA ILE A 26 -2.73 -1.73 11.58
C ILE A 26 -3.27 -1.60 13.00
N ASN A 27 -3.18 -0.41 13.58
CA ASN A 27 -3.63 -0.12 14.95
C ASN A 27 -5.15 -0.22 15.08
N ALA A 28 -5.89 0.18 14.04
CA ALA A 28 -7.35 0.14 14.05
C ALA A 28 -7.94 -1.26 13.84
N TYR A 29 -7.30 -2.11 13.02
CA TYR A 29 -7.91 -3.35 12.53
C TYR A 29 -7.13 -4.65 12.86
N ASP A 30 -5.90 -4.58 13.37
CA ASP A 30 -4.98 -5.74 13.57
C ASP A 30 -5.03 -6.77 12.41
N PRO A 31 -4.86 -6.33 11.16
CA PRO A 31 -4.98 -7.24 10.02
C PRO A 31 -3.83 -8.26 10.00
N SER A 32 -4.05 -9.39 9.33
CA SER A 32 -2.97 -10.34 8.99
C SER A 32 -2.26 -9.98 7.68
N LEU A 33 -2.94 -9.27 6.77
CA LEU A 33 -2.47 -8.93 5.44
C LEU A 33 -3.01 -7.55 5.00
N ILE A 34 -2.12 -6.73 4.44
CA ILE A 34 -2.47 -5.53 3.70
C ILE A 34 -1.99 -5.71 2.25
N THR A 35 -2.92 -5.64 1.29
CA THR A 35 -2.60 -5.60 -0.14
C THR A 35 -2.79 -4.19 -0.69
N VAL A 36 -1.82 -3.73 -1.47
CA VAL A 36 -1.79 -2.36 -2.00
C VAL A 36 -1.95 -2.38 -3.51
N GLY A 37 -2.93 -1.67 -4.02
CA GLY A 37 -3.16 -1.47 -5.45
C GLY A 37 -2.74 -0.07 -5.92
N GLY A 38 -3.27 0.31 -7.07
CA GLY A 38 -3.07 1.64 -7.67
C GLY A 38 -1.85 1.71 -8.57
N THR A 39 -2.00 2.42 -9.70
CA THR A 39 -0.97 2.52 -10.75
C THR A 39 0.36 3.08 -10.25
N VAL A 40 0.32 4.01 -9.28
CA VAL A 40 1.55 4.59 -8.70
C VAL A 40 2.36 3.50 -7.99
N THR A 41 1.73 2.68 -7.15
CA THR A 41 2.37 1.57 -6.45
C THR A 41 2.89 0.52 -7.42
N LEU A 42 2.07 0.15 -8.43
CA LEU A 42 2.43 -0.88 -9.41
C LEU A 42 3.66 -0.49 -10.24
N LYS A 43 3.81 0.80 -10.57
CA LYS A 43 4.94 1.30 -11.38
C LYS A 43 6.15 1.73 -10.55
N ASN A 44 6.02 1.92 -9.24
CA ASN A 44 7.06 2.48 -8.36
C ASN A 44 7.09 1.74 -7.00
N MET A 45 7.15 0.40 -7.04
CA MET A 45 7.01 -0.42 -5.84
C MET A 45 8.10 -0.12 -4.80
N ALA A 46 9.34 0.12 -5.23
CA ALA A 46 10.44 0.38 -4.31
C ALA A 46 10.25 1.70 -3.55
N GLU A 47 9.80 2.74 -4.26
CA GLU A 47 9.60 4.09 -3.73
C GLU A 47 8.34 4.20 -2.86
N VAL A 48 7.34 3.35 -3.09
CA VAL A 48 6.08 3.37 -2.32
C VAL A 48 6.12 2.38 -1.16
N ILE A 49 6.41 1.11 -1.43
CA ILE A 49 6.36 0.04 -0.42
C ILE A 49 7.63 0.00 0.43
N GLY A 50 8.79 0.38 -0.13
CA GLY A 50 10.06 0.41 0.60
C GLY A 50 9.97 1.26 1.87
N PRO A 51 9.65 2.56 1.77
CA PRO A 51 9.52 3.43 2.94
C PRO A 51 8.45 2.97 3.92
N VAL A 52 7.33 2.43 3.44
CA VAL A 52 6.28 1.88 4.33
C VAL A 52 6.86 0.75 5.18
N ARG A 53 7.58 -0.20 4.58
CA ARG A 53 8.20 -1.32 5.33
C ARG A 53 9.29 -0.84 6.28
N GLU A 54 10.01 0.20 5.92
CA GLU A 54 11.08 0.78 6.73
C GLU A 54 10.53 1.46 7.99
N TYR A 55 9.50 2.31 7.85
CA TYR A 55 9.04 3.18 8.93
C TYR A 55 7.78 2.70 9.67
N VAL A 56 7.01 1.74 9.14
CA VAL A 56 5.71 1.38 9.74
C VAL A 56 5.84 0.85 11.17
N GLY A 57 6.95 0.18 11.48
CA GLY A 57 7.24 -0.34 12.83
C GLY A 57 7.41 0.75 13.88
N ASP A 58 7.77 1.98 13.48
CA ASP A 58 7.94 3.10 14.41
C ASP A 58 6.60 3.66 14.90
N TYR A 59 5.51 3.39 14.17
CA TYR A 59 4.19 3.98 14.42
C TYR A 59 3.12 2.93 14.76
N ALA A 60 3.35 1.65 14.44
CA ALA A 60 2.43 0.57 14.74
C ALA A 60 2.63 0.04 16.16
N VAL A 61 1.53 -0.14 16.90
CA VAL A 61 1.49 -0.73 18.24
C VAL A 61 1.12 -2.21 18.18
N ASN A 62 0.26 -2.59 17.22
CA ASN A 62 -0.13 -3.98 17.00
C ASN A 62 0.94 -4.76 16.20
N ARG A 63 0.73 -6.07 16.08
CA ARG A 63 1.56 -6.95 15.25
C ARG A 63 1.58 -6.44 13.81
N LEU A 64 2.76 -6.40 13.20
CA LEU A 64 2.88 -6.03 11.78
C LEU A 64 2.29 -7.14 10.87
N PRO A 65 1.40 -6.78 9.93
CA PRO A 65 0.88 -7.71 8.93
C PRO A 65 1.89 -7.98 7.82
N GLU A 66 1.61 -8.99 6.98
CA GLU A 66 2.22 -9.04 5.66
C GLU A 66 1.76 -7.81 4.85
N ILE A 67 2.69 -7.08 4.24
CA ILE A 67 2.38 -5.95 3.34
C ILE A 67 2.92 -6.26 1.95
N LYS A 68 2.04 -6.36 0.95
CA LYS A 68 2.43 -6.64 -0.45
C LYS A 68 1.60 -5.87 -1.46
N VAL A 69 2.13 -5.75 -2.67
CA VAL A 69 1.34 -5.26 -3.81
C VAL A 69 0.34 -6.33 -4.22
N THR A 70 -0.88 -5.93 -4.56
CA THR A 70 -1.93 -6.87 -4.99
C THR A 70 -1.49 -7.61 -6.26
N PRO A 71 -1.67 -8.95 -6.33
CA PRO A 71 -1.36 -9.71 -7.54
C PRO A 71 -2.39 -9.47 -8.67
N LEU A 72 -3.49 -8.79 -8.37
CA LEU A 72 -4.60 -8.56 -9.32
C LEU A 72 -4.33 -7.43 -10.32
N GLY A 73 -3.22 -6.69 -10.16
CA GLY A 73 -2.77 -5.69 -11.11
C GLY A 73 -3.74 -4.53 -11.33
N GLU A 74 -3.75 -3.99 -12.54
CA GLU A 74 -4.59 -2.84 -12.93
C GLU A 74 -6.08 -3.22 -13.04
N ASP A 75 -6.38 -4.48 -13.36
CA ASP A 75 -7.74 -4.98 -13.53
C ASP A 75 -8.44 -5.35 -12.21
N VAL A 76 -7.82 -5.08 -11.06
CA VAL A 76 -8.38 -5.38 -9.73
C VAL A 76 -9.81 -4.87 -9.55
N GLY A 77 -10.13 -3.71 -10.13
CA GLY A 77 -11.49 -3.16 -10.11
C GLY A 77 -12.49 -3.98 -10.91
N VAL A 78 -12.08 -4.46 -12.10
CA VAL A 78 -12.93 -5.31 -12.96
C VAL A 78 -13.17 -6.66 -12.30
N TYR A 79 -12.12 -7.28 -11.75
CA TYR A 79 -12.26 -8.53 -11.00
C TYR A 79 -13.20 -8.36 -9.81
N GLY A 80 -13.10 -7.24 -9.08
CA GLY A 80 -14.00 -6.92 -7.97
C GLY A 80 -15.46 -6.77 -8.42
N ALA A 81 -15.70 -6.10 -9.55
CA ALA A 81 -17.05 -5.93 -10.10
C ALA A 81 -17.69 -7.26 -10.53
N VAL A 82 -16.92 -8.13 -11.20
CA VAL A 82 -17.38 -9.48 -11.59
C VAL A 82 -17.68 -10.32 -10.35
N ALA A 83 -16.77 -10.33 -9.36
CA ALA A 83 -16.98 -11.07 -8.11
C ALA A 83 -18.23 -10.59 -7.36
N ALA A 84 -18.47 -9.27 -7.33
CA ALA A 84 -19.68 -8.71 -6.75
C ALA A 84 -20.94 -9.17 -7.51
N ALA A 85 -20.95 -9.08 -8.85
CA ALA A 85 -22.08 -9.54 -9.66
C ALA A 85 -22.38 -11.03 -9.44
N LEU A 86 -21.36 -11.89 -9.46
CA LEU A 86 -21.50 -13.33 -9.19
C LEU A 86 -22.02 -13.64 -7.80
N LYS A 87 -21.66 -12.82 -6.79
CA LYS A 87 -22.16 -13.01 -5.41
C LYS A 87 -23.64 -12.69 -5.26
N TYR A 88 -24.18 -11.77 -6.06
CA TYR A 88 -25.58 -11.34 -5.99
C TYR A 88 -26.45 -11.89 -7.12
N LEU A 89 -25.90 -12.76 -7.97
CA LEU A 89 -26.69 -13.54 -8.90
C LEU A 89 -27.44 -14.65 -8.13
N PRO A 90 -28.73 -14.84 -8.37
CA PRO A 90 -29.56 -15.84 -7.68
C PRO A 90 -29.18 -17.28 -8.04
#